data_AF-A0A2T3KKT6-F1
#
_entry.id   AF-A0A2T3KKT6-F1
#
_cell.length_a   1.000
_cell.length_b   1.000
_cell.length_c   1.000
_cell.angle_alpha   90.00
_cell.angle_beta   90.00
_cell.angle_gamma   90.00
#
_symmetry.space_group_name_H-M   'P 1'
#
loop_
_entity.id
_entity.type
_entity.pdbx_description
1 polymer ?
#
loop_
_entity_poly.entity_id
_entity_poly.type
_entity_poly.pdbx_seq_one_letter_code
_entity_poly.pdbx_strand_id
1 'polypeptide(L)'
;MTINHLREAYLGELYGINFFSTLLNGYEDRSHVDKLDALLRIEHITGKKLKAALEPLGVVCPQYDPKMEQKGIADANKWIHLPWNELIDTMVTWVAPYQQRYQELADSAQDHHELFKLVAEHENTIYKFLLAERFKLPKSIHILHSFILMHTIE
;
A
#
# COMPACT_ATOMS: atom_id res chain seq x y z
N MET A 1 -19.10 -12.20 -1.32
CA MET A 1 -18.27 -10.97 -1.36
C MET A 1 -17.64 -10.87 -2.75
N THR A 2 -17.59 -9.70 -3.38
CA THR A 2 -17.38 -9.62 -4.83
C THR A 2 -15.91 -9.48 -5.22
N ILE A 3 -15.51 -10.23 -6.25
CA ILE A 3 -14.21 -10.14 -6.93
C ILE A 3 -13.86 -8.71 -7.42
N ASN A 4 -14.89 -7.85 -7.57
CA ASN A 4 -14.73 -6.43 -7.86
C ASN A 4 -13.92 -5.68 -6.79
N HIS A 5 -14.06 -6.01 -5.50
CA HIS A 5 -13.26 -5.38 -4.45
C HIS A 5 -11.77 -5.73 -4.57
N LEU A 6 -11.45 -6.94 -4.99
CA LEU A 6 -10.05 -7.34 -5.23
C LEU A 6 -9.48 -6.66 -6.49
N ARG A 7 -10.31 -6.45 -7.51
CA ARG A 7 -9.93 -5.61 -8.66
C ARG A 7 -9.69 -4.16 -8.24
N GLU A 8 -10.52 -3.60 -7.37
CA GLU A 8 -10.31 -2.26 -6.79
C GLU A 8 -9.01 -2.19 -5.99
N ALA A 9 -8.71 -3.21 -5.18
CA ALA A 9 -7.44 -3.32 -4.46
C ALA A 9 -6.26 -3.31 -5.43
N TYR A 10 -6.30 -4.12 -6.50
CA TYR A 10 -5.25 -4.14 -7.52
C TYR A 10 -5.01 -2.77 -8.17
N LEU A 11 -6.09 -2.03 -8.51
CA LEU A 11 -5.96 -0.66 -9.01
C LEU A 11 -5.41 0.29 -7.94
N GLY A 12 -5.74 0.05 -6.67
CA GLY A 12 -5.14 0.70 -5.50
C GLY A 12 -3.63 0.54 -5.45
N GLU A 13 -3.09 -0.65 -5.73
CA GLU A 13 -1.64 -0.88 -5.78
C GLU A 13 -0.98 -0.07 -6.90
N LEU A 14 -1.60 0.04 -8.08
CA LEU A 14 -1.08 0.90 -9.16
C LEU A 14 -1.06 2.37 -8.74
N TYR A 15 -2.06 2.80 -7.98
CA TYR A 15 -2.10 4.13 -7.40
C TYR A 15 -0.97 4.31 -6.36
N GLY A 16 -0.81 3.37 -5.43
CA GLY A 16 0.20 3.39 -4.37
C GLY A 16 1.63 3.37 -4.93
N ILE A 17 1.90 2.57 -5.97
CA ILE A 17 3.18 2.57 -6.69
C ILE A 17 3.53 3.98 -7.19
N ASN A 18 2.59 4.65 -7.86
CA ASN A 18 2.84 5.98 -8.40
C ASN A 18 2.97 7.04 -7.29
N PHE A 19 2.17 6.91 -6.24
CA PHE A 19 2.23 7.78 -5.07
C PHE A 19 3.59 7.69 -4.36
N PHE A 20 4.02 6.49 -3.97
CA PHE A 20 5.28 6.29 -3.26
C PHE A 20 6.51 6.48 -4.13
N SER A 21 6.45 6.15 -5.43
CA SER A 21 7.53 6.48 -6.37
C SER A 21 7.72 8.01 -6.50
N THR A 22 6.62 8.77 -6.56
CA THR A 22 6.68 10.23 -6.62
C THR A 22 7.29 10.81 -5.34
N LEU A 23 6.85 10.35 -4.16
CA LEU A 23 7.45 10.74 -2.89
C LEU A 23 8.94 10.36 -2.84
N LEU A 24 9.30 9.10 -3.11
CA LEU A 24 10.69 8.63 -3.05
C LEU A 24 11.66 9.46 -3.90
N ASN A 25 11.20 9.90 -5.07
CA ASN A 25 12.02 10.66 -6.01
C ASN A 25 12.12 12.16 -5.67
N GLY A 26 11.05 12.77 -5.15
CA GLY A 26 11.02 14.21 -4.91
C GLY A 26 11.09 14.65 -3.45
N TYR A 27 11.05 13.72 -2.48
CA TYR A 27 11.14 14.07 -1.06
C TYR A 27 12.54 14.57 -0.70
N GLU A 28 12.61 15.77 -0.12
CA GLU A 28 13.86 16.48 0.14
C GLU A 28 14.69 15.82 1.26
N ASP A 29 14.02 15.37 2.33
CA ASP A 29 14.71 14.70 3.44
C ASP A 29 15.06 13.26 3.08
N ARG A 30 16.32 13.07 2.69
CA ARG A 30 16.84 11.76 2.27
C ARG A 30 17.02 10.77 3.42
N SER A 31 16.89 11.18 4.69
CA SER A 31 16.97 10.28 5.84
C SER A 31 15.79 9.29 5.94
N HIS A 32 14.74 9.50 5.15
CA HIS A 32 13.54 8.66 5.10
C HIS A 32 13.41 7.82 3.81
N VAL A 33 14.42 7.85 2.95
CA VAL A 33 14.44 7.12 1.66
C VAL A 33 14.17 5.64 1.84
N ASP A 34 14.85 4.98 2.79
CA ASP A 34 14.68 3.54 3.01
C ASP A 34 13.24 3.17 3.40
N LYS A 35 12.53 4.08 4.10
CA LYS A 35 11.13 3.86 4.49
C LYS A 35 10.19 4.04 3.30
N LEU A 36 10.42 5.06 2.48
CA LEU A 36 9.64 5.31 1.25
C LEU A 36 9.87 4.19 0.22
N ASP A 37 11.10 3.70 0.08
CA ASP A 37 11.42 2.54 -0.75
C ASP A 37 10.72 1.27 -0.24
N ALA A 38 10.76 1.01 1.07
CA ALA A 38 10.07 -0.13 1.65
C ALA A 38 8.54 -0.07 1.44
N LEU A 39 7.92 1.11 1.56
CA LEU A 39 6.50 1.30 1.22
C LEU A 39 6.22 0.98 -0.25
N LEU A 40 7.01 1.54 -1.18
CA LEU A 40 6.90 1.26 -2.62
C LEU A 40 7.05 -0.23 -2.94
N ARG A 41 7.98 -0.92 -2.27
CA ARG A 41 8.20 -2.35 -2.47
C ARG A 41 7.01 -3.19 -2.03
N ILE A 42 6.32 -2.82 -0.95
CA ILE A 42 5.11 -3.50 -0.51
C ILE A 42 4.02 -3.42 -1.58
N GLU A 43 3.77 -2.23 -2.16
CA GLU A 43 2.80 -2.05 -3.24
C GLU A 43 3.11 -2.96 -4.45
N HIS A 44 4.38 -3.02 -4.86
CA HIS A 44 4.81 -3.88 -5.96
C HIS A 44 4.58 -5.36 -5.68
N ILE A 45 4.88 -5.81 -4.45
CA ILE A 45 4.70 -7.20 -4.03
C ILE A 45 3.21 -7.56 -4.03
N THR A 46 2.38 -6.74 -3.39
CA THR A 46 0.93 -6.98 -3.32
C THR A 46 0.30 -6.94 -4.71
N GLY A 47 0.62 -5.92 -5.52
CA GLY A 47 0.14 -5.82 -6.90
C GLY A 47 0.52 -7.01 -7.77
N LYS A 48 1.76 -7.52 -7.66
CA LYS A 48 2.20 -8.72 -8.37
C LYS A 48 1.40 -9.95 -7.95
N LYS A 49 1.23 -10.17 -6.64
CA LYS A 49 0.49 -11.33 -6.10
C LYS A 49 -1.00 -11.28 -6.45
N LEU A 50 -1.63 -10.12 -6.32
CA LEU A 50 -3.02 -9.90 -6.72
C LEU A 50 -3.21 -10.20 -8.20
N LYS A 51 -2.36 -9.63 -9.07
CA LYS A 51 -2.43 -9.89 -10.52
C LYS A 51 -2.36 -11.38 -10.84
N ALA A 52 -1.36 -12.06 -10.30
CA ALA A 52 -1.15 -13.49 -10.54
C ALA A 52 -2.33 -14.36 -10.11
N ALA A 53 -3.06 -13.95 -9.06
CA ALA A 53 -4.23 -14.67 -8.58
C ALA A 53 -5.55 -14.27 -9.27
N LEU A 54 -5.67 -13.02 -9.73
CA LEU A 54 -6.88 -12.47 -10.33
C LEU A 54 -7.02 -12.79 -11.82
N GLU A 55 -5.92 -12.80 -12.58
CA GLU A 55 -5.97 -13.10 -14.02
C GLU A 55 -6.55 -14.49 -14.33
N PRO A 56 -6.20 -15.59 -13.62
CA PRO A 56 -6.82 -16.90 -13.82
C PRO A 56 -8.33 -16.93 -13.53
N LEU A 57 -8.83 -15.98 -12.74
CA LEU A 57 -10.25 -15.82 -12.43
C LEU A 57 -11.00 -14.98 -13.48
N GLY A 58 -10.33 -14.60 -14.59
CA GLY A 58 -10.91 -13.80 -15.67
C GLY A 58 -10.96 -12.30 -15.38
N VAL A 59 -10.27 -11.83 -14.34
CA VAL A 59 -10.19 -10.40 -14.01
C VAL A 59 -9.07 -9.75 -14.80
N VAL A 60 -9.37 -8.62 -15.44
CA VAL A 60 -8.37 -7.85 -16.18
C VAL A 60 -7.54 -7.00 -15.20
N CYS A 61 -6.24 -7.29 -15.15
CA CYS A 61 -5.24 -6.58 -14.35
C CYS A 61 -4.24 -5.84 -15.26
N PRO A 62 -4.55 -4.61 -15.69
CA PRO A 62 -3.70 -3.87 -16.61
C PRO A 62 -2.36 -3.52 -15.95
N GLN A 63 -1.26 -3.62 -16.69
CA GLN A 63 0.06 -3.19 -16.20
C GLN A 63 0.11 -1.69 -15.87
N TYR A 64 -0.75 -0.90 -16.50
CA TYR A 64 -0.80 0.55 -16.39
C TYR A 64 -2.24 1.05 -16.43
N ASP A 65 -2.58 1.99 -15.56
CA ASP A 65 -3.86 2.69 -15.53
C ASP A 65 -3.60 4.21 -15.42
N PRO A 66 -3.90 5.00 -16.47
CA PRO A 66 -3.64 6.45 -16.48
C PRO A 66 -4.32 7.21 -15.35
N LYS A 67 -5.51 6.74 -14.92
CA LYS A 67 -6.27 7.39 -13.87
C LYS A 67 -5.60 7.16 -12.52
N MET A 68 -5.13 5.93 -12.26
CA MET A 68 -4.41 5.62 -11.02
C MET A 68 -3.04 6.30 -10.98
N GLU A 69 -2.31 6.34 -12.10
CA GLU A 69 -1.04 7.08 -12.20
C GLU A 69 -1.23 8.56 -11.89
N GLN A 70 -2.11 9.24 -12.65
CA GLN A 70 -2.31 10.67 -12.48
C GLN A 70 -2.78 11.03 -11.07
N LYS A 71 -3.65 10.20 -10.48
CA LYS A 71 -4.13 10.39 -9.12
C LYS A 71 -2.99 10.21 -8.10
N GLY A 72 -2.17 9.16 -8.24
CA GLY A 72 -1.05 8.89 -7.34
C GLY A 72 -0.01 10.01 -7.35
N ILE A 73 0.38 10.47 -8.54
CA ILE A 73 1.28 11.60 -8.73
C ILE A 73 0.69 12.88 -8.12
N ALA A 74 -0.59 13.18 -8.41
CA ALA A 74 -1.23 14.39 -7.93
C ALA A 74 -1.33 14.41 -6.39
N ASP A 75 -1.69 13.30 -5.75
CA ASP A 75 -1.78 13.22 -4.30
C ASP A 75 -0.41 13.28 -3.63
N ALA A 76 0.62 12.61 -4.19
CA ALA A 76 1.99 12.71 -3.68
C ALA A 76 2.53 14.14 -3.74
N ASN A 77 2.31 14.85 -4.84
CA ASN A 77 2.75 16.24 -5.00
C ASN A 77 2.08 17.21 -4.00
N LYS A 78 0.90 16.87 -3.47
CA LYS A 78 0.27 17.66 -2.39
C LYS A 78 1.05 17.58 -1.09
N TRP A 79 1.80 16.51 -0.84
CA TRP A 79 2.39 16.23 0.48
C TRP A 79 3.92 16.12 0.47
N ILE A 80 4.54 16.12 -0.71
CA ILE A 80 5.99 15.94 -0.87
C ILE A 80 6.84 17.01 -0.17
N HIS A 81 6.25 18.17 0.11
CA HIS A 81 6.89 19.28 0.82
C HIS A 81 6.64 19.27 2.33
N LEU A 82 5.80 18.36 2.84
CA LEU A 82 5.49 18.30 4.26
C LEU A 82 6.68 17.74 5.04
N PRO A 83 7.01 18.32 6.21
CA PRO A 83 7.94 17.70 7.15
C PRO A 83 7.50 16.27 7.51
N TRP A 84 8.45 15.38 7.79
CA TRP A 84 8.16 13.94 7.96
C TRP A 84 7.03 13.66 8.96
N ASN A 85 7.03 14.32 10.12
CA ASN A 85 5.99 14.12 11.13
C ASN A 85 4.59 14.52 10.59
N GLU A 86 4.49 15.60 9.82
CA GLU A 86 3.24 16.07 9.22
C GLU A 86 2.79 15.16 8.07
N LEU A 87 3.73 14.66 7.26
CA LEU A 87 3.46 13.66 6.24
C LEU A 87 2.88 12.39 6.88
N ILE A 88 3.51 11.89 7.96
CA ILE A 88 3.05 10.71 8.69
C ILE A 88 1.66 10.94 9.29
N ASP A 89 1.42 12.06 9.97
CA ASP A 89 0.09 12.38 10.53
C ASP A 89 -0.99 12.45 9.44
N THR A 90 -0.65 13.03 8.29
CA THR A 90 -1.54 13.11 7.12
C THR A 90 -1.86 11.72 6.58
N MET A 91 -0.84 10.88 6.40
CA MET A 91 -1.00 9.52 5.90
C MET A 91 -1.76 8.60 6.86
N VAL A 92 -1.56 8.72 8.18
CA VAL A 92 -2.30 7.94 9.18
C VAL A 92 -3.80 8.17 9.02
N THR A 93 -4.22 9.43 8.93
CA THR A 93 -5.64 9.80 8.78
C THR A 93 -6.19 9.34 7.44
N TRP A 94 -5.37 9.41 6.39
CA TRP A 94 -5.77 9.06 5.04
C TRP A 94 -5.90 7.54 4.80
N VAL A 95 -5.01 6.73 5.38
CA VAL A 95 -4.99 5.25 5.22
C VAL A 95 -6.02 4.56 6.11
N ALA A 96 -6.31 5.10 7.31
CA ALA A 96 -7.24 4.50 8.28
C ALA A 96 -8.56 3.95 7.69
N PRO A 97 -9.32 4.68 6.85
CA PRO A 97 -10.57 4.15 6.29
C PRO A 97 -10.36 2.96 5.34
N TYR A 98 -9.24 2.89 4.62
CA TYR A 98 -8.91 1.77 3.73
C TYR A 98 -8.53 0.53 4.54
N GLN A 99 -7.70 0.71 5.58
CA GLN A 99 -7.35 -0.36 6.51
C GLN A 99 -8.59 -0.98 7.15
N GLN A 100 -9.50 -0.15 7.68
CA GLN A 100 -10.73 -0.65 8.28
C GLN A 100 -11.59 -1.41 7.24
N ARG A 101 -11.80 -0.82 6.06
CA ARG A 101 -12.62 -1.42 5.00
C ARG A 101 -12.09 -2.79 4.59
N TYR A 102 -10.78 -2.92 4.32
CA TYR A 102 -10.23 -4.19 3.85
C TYR A 102 -10.11 -5.23 4.95
N GLN A 103 -9.94 -4.83 6.22
CA GLN A 103 -10.06 -5.75 7.35
C GLN A 103 -11.47 -6.34 7.45
N GLU A 104 -12.51 -5.51 7.38
CA GLU A 104 -13.91 -5.97 7.42
C GLU A 104 -14.24 -6.90 6.24
N LEU A 105 -13.70 -6.60 5.05
CA LEU A 105 -13.82 -7.48 3.89
C LEU A 105 -13.09 -8.81 4.11
N ALA A 106 -11.89 -8.83 4.67
CA ALA A 106 -11.20 -10.08 4.98
C ALA A 106 -11.97 -10.93 6.00
N ASP A 107 -12.51 -10.30 7.05
CA ASP A 107 -13.24 -10.99 8.13
C ASP A 107 -14.57 -11.59 7.67
N SER A 108 -15.21 -10.98 6.66
CA SER A 108 -16.51 -11.43 6.14
C SER A 108 -16.44 -12.15 4.78
N ALA A 109 -15.23 -12.37 4.23
CA ALA A 109 -15.02 -13.05 2.96
C ALA A 109 -15.35 -14.54 3.07
N GLN A 110 -16.36 -14.99 2.32
CA GLN A 110 -16.66 -16.41 2.12
C GLN A 110 -15.90 -17.03 0.94
N ASP A 111 -15.59 -16.22 -0.08
CA ASP A 111 -14.84 -16.60 -1.27
C ASP A 111 -13.54 -15.77 -1.36
N HIS A 112 -12.50 -16.34 -1.96
CA HIS A 112 -11.20 -15.67 -2.15
C HIS A 112 -10.59 -15.14 -0.85
N HIS A 113 -10.82 -15.84 0.27
CA HIS A 113 -10.40 -15.43 1.61
C HIS A 113 -8.91 -15.06 1.67
N GLU A 114 -8.03 -15.87 1.08
CA GLU A 114 -6.59 -15.60 1.06
C GLU A 114 -6.22 -14.30 0.31
N LEU A 115 -6.99 -13.91 -0.72
CA LEU A 115 -6.75 -12.66 -1.44
C LEU A 115 -7.22 -11.45 -0.62
N PHE A 116 -8.37 -11.54 0.03
CA PHE A 116 -8.80 -10.48 0.95
C PHE A 116 -7.87 -10.35 2.15
N LYS A 117 -7.37 -11.47 2.67
CA LYS A 117 -6.38 -11.50 3.74
C LYS A 117 -5.07 -10.85 3.32
N LEU A 118 -4.59 -11.11 2.09
CA LEU A 118 -3.41 -10.43 1.54
C LEU A 118 -3.59 -8.90 1.51
N VAL A 119 -4.73 -8.43 1.02
CA VAL A 119 -5.02 -6.98 0.95
C VAL A 119 -5.12 -6.37 2.35
N ALA A 120 -5.84 -7.03 3.27
CA ALA A 120 -5.92 -6.58 4.65
C ALA A 120 -4.55 -6.58 5.34
N GLU A 121 -3.70 -7.58 5.10
CA GLU A 121 -2.35 -7.63 5.64
C GLU A 121 -1.47 -6.49 5.11
N HIS A 122 -1.57 -6.17 3.82
CA HIS A 122 -0.93 -5.01 3.20
C HIS A 122 -1.33 -3.70 3.90
N GLU A 123 -2.63 -3.41 3.98
CA GLU A 123 -3.15 -2.17 4.59
C GLU A 123 -2.80 -2.07 6.08
N ASN A 124 -2.92 -3.19 6.80
CA ASN A 124 -2.53 -3.27 8.21
C ASN A 124 -1.04 -3.01 8.40
N THR A 125 -0.19 -3.47 7.47
CA THR A 125 1.27 -3.28 7.55
C THR A 125 1.62 -1.81 7.38
N ILE A 126 1.05 -1.14 6.37
CA ILE A 126 1.25 0.30 6.16
C ILE A 126 0.74 1.08 7.37
N TYR A 127 -0.49 0.81 7.81
CA TYR A 127 -1.08 1.54 8.94
C TYR A 127 -0.28 1.35 10.25
N LYS A 128 0.15 0.13 10.56
CA LYS A 128 1.00 -0.15 11.73
C LYS A 128 2.35 0.57 11.64
N PHE A 129 2.98 0.60 10.47
CA PHE A 129 4.21 1.37 10.24
C PHE A 129 3.98 2.87 10.49
N LEU A 130 2.92 3.44 9.93
CA LEU A 130 2.60 4.86 10.08
C LEU A 130 2.34 5.22 11.55
N LEU A 131 1.60 4.38 12.28
CA LEU A 131 1.40 4.58 13.73
C LEU A 131 2.73 4.48 14.50
N ALA A 132 3.59 3.52 14.16
CA ALA A 132 4.90 3.39 14.79
C ALA A 132 5.78 4.63 14.54
N GLU A 133 5.78 5.18 13.33
CA GLU A 133 6.44 6.45 13.01
C GLU A 133 5.87 7.62 13.80
N ARG A 134 4.53 7.73 13.85
CA ARG A 134 3.82 8.78 14.59
C ARG A 134 4.21 8.82 16.07
N PHE A 135 4.33 7.64 16.68
CA PHE A 135 4.74 7.50 18.09
C PHE A 135 6.26 7.41 18.28
N LYS A 136 7.04 7.61 17.20
CA LYS A 136 8.51 7.55 17.22
C LYS A 136 9.06 6.24 17.81
N LEU A 137 8.35 5.14 17.56
CA LEU A 137 8.77 3.82 18.03
C LEU A 137 10.04 3.40 17.28
N PRO A 138 11.05 2.86 18.00
CA PRO A 138 12.24 2.35 17.35
C PRO A 138 11.87 1.16 16.45
N LYS A 139 12.61 0.97 15.36
CA LYS A 139 12.47 -0.17 14.44
C LYS A 139 11.10 -0.26 13.74
N SER A 140 10.37 0.84 13.60
CA SER A 140 9.15 0.96 12.77
C SER A 140 9.31 0.31 11.38
N ILE A 141 10.45 0.52 10.71
CA ILE A 141 10.75 -0.06 9.39
C ILE A 141 10.76 -1.61 9.38
N HIS A 142 10.99 -2.26 10.52
CA HIS A 142 10.91 -3.73 10.61
C HIS A 142 9.49 -4.26 10.32
N ILE A 143 8.45 -3.44 10.53
CA ILE A 143 7.07 -3.80 10.17
C ILE A 143 6.98 -4.02 8.66
N LEU A 144 7.53 -3.07 7.87
CA LEU A 144 7.56 -3.16 6.41
C LEU A 144 8.45 -4.32 5.94
N HIS A 145 9.65 -4.45 6.51
CA HIS A 145 10.57 -5.52 6.14
C HIS A 145 10.03 -6.92 6.45
N SER A 146 9.27 -7.09 7.53
CA SER A 146 8.67 -8.38 7.87
C SER A 146 7.67 -8.82 6.80
N PHE A 147 6.83 -7.90 6.32
CA PHE A 147 5.91 -8.17 5.20
C PHE A 147 6.70 -8.51 3.93
N ILE A 148 7.69 -7.69 3.58
CA ILE A 148 8.50 -7.90 2.38
C ILE A 148 9.14 -9.30 2.42
N LEU A 149 9.79 -9.67 3.52
CA LEU A 149 10.44 -10.98 3.68
C LEU A 149 9.44 -12.13 3.57
N MET A 150 8.29 -12.03 4.25
CA MET A 150 7.25 -13.06 4.22
C MET A 150 6.71 -13.31 2.80
N HIS A 151 6.69 -12.27 1.97
CA HIS A 151 6.07 -12.32 0.64
C HIS A 151 7.05 -12.39 -0.53
N THR A 152 8.37 -12.37 -0.27
CA THR A 152 9.43 -12.52 -1.28
C THR A 152 10.17 -13.86 -1.23
N ILE A 153 10.00 -14.65 -0.16
CA ILE A 153 10.51 -16.01 -0.09
C ILE A 153 9.51 -16.92 -0.82
N GLU A 154 9.82 -17.27 -2.07
CA GLU A 154 9.24 -18.37 -2.85
C GLU A 154 10.28 -19.49 -2.99
#